data_AF-K1Q3W2-F1
#
_entry.id   AF-K1Q3W2-F1
#
_cell.length_a   1.000
_cell.length_b   1.000
_cell.length_c   1.000
_cell.angle_alpha   90.00
_cell.angle_beta   90.00
_cell.angle_gamma   90.00
#
_symmetry.space_group_name_H-M   'P 1'
#
loop_
_entity.id
_entity.type
_entity.pdbx_description
1 polymer ?
#
loop_
_entity_poly.entity_id
_entity_poly.type
_entity_poly.pdbx_seq_one_letter_code
_entity_poly.pdbx_strand_id
1 'polypeptide(L)'
;MDGKTDVVANDLGDRTTPCVVAYTDLDQTVGAAAKQGSIRNTQNTISFVKRVLGRSWEDPVTQEYISKSPVKIENRNGGLVYVVDFKERMIDATPVDVATAIYKQMKETANSHGDGDIHDSVLAVPSQFSEEQRKVFGECASKAGFSVLRTINEPVAALLAYDLGQMDNTLQCNVLVYRLGGDSTDVSIVHLQGGLYRILGNTCTQEVAGSKFTNVLADFLAQEFYKKYKLDIKESRRSLSKMRMATEVCKHTLSTLENAQVSIDSLHEGVDFHSSVSRARFESLCGNLVQKCVALIDDVCAKSNVSSSDIEKVIVCGGGAKPPFVQKAISDYLSNAEVFNTIPPDEVIAIGAAKQAAILTGNNDNELLIGENEIECLSKTVCIKGYDANKDPVLYPIFQEMTPFPARRQEVMNLSPQQTSMEMDICECTDVENPDTAKCLAKAS
;
A
#
# COMPACT_ATOMS: atom_id res chain seq x y z
N MET A 1 -7.85 -5.21 -27.49
CA MET A 1 -7.99 -4.57 -26.16
C MET A 1 -7.82 -3.07 -26.34
N ASP A 2 -8.71 -2.26 -25.79
CA ASP A 2 -8.89 -0.82 -26.08
C ASP A 2 -7.80 0.11 -25.50
N GLY A 3 -6.57 -0.40 -25.29
CA GLY A 3 -5.45 0.35 -24.69
C GLY A 3 -5.64 0.72 -23.22
N LYS A 4 -6.67 0.21 -22.55
CA LYS A 4 -6.97 0.47 -21.13
C LYS A 4 -6.42 -0.65 -20.25
N THR A 5 -5.76 -0.27 -19.15
CA THR A 5 -5.38 -1.18 -18.06
C THR A 5 -6.64 -1.62 -17.31
N ASP A 6 -6.77 -2.92 -17.04
CA ASP A 6 -7.90 -3.49 -16.29
C ASP A 6 -7.39 -4.48 -15.23
N VAL A 7 -8.22 -4.74 -14.21
CA VAL A 7 -7.93 -5.72 -13.16
C VAL A 7 -8.70 -7.00 -13.43
N VAL A 8 -7.94 -8.09 -13.55
CA VAL A 8 -8.44 -9.43 -13.82
C VAL A 8 -9.23 -9.96 -12.60
N ALA A 9 -10.46 -10.43 -12.84
CA ALA A 9 -11.26 -11.09 -11.83
C ALA A 9 -10.83 -12.56 -11.67
N ASN A 10 -10.96 -13.12 -10.47
CA ASN A 10 -10.80 -14.56 -10.26
C ASN A 10 -12.03 -15.34 -10.73
N ASP A 11 -11.99 -16.66 -10.56
CA ASP A 11 -13.04 -17.61 -10.90
C ASP A 11 -14.38 -17.35 -10.20
N LEU A 12 -14.39 -16.60 -9.09
CA LEU A 12 -15.60 -16.17 -8.38
C LEU A 12 -16.09 -14.77 -8.81
N GLY A 13 -15.41 -14.12 -9.76
CA GLY A 13 -15.71 -12.76 -10.21
C GLY A 13 -15.16 -11.67 -9.28
N ASP A 14 -14.38 -12.01 -8.26
CA ASP A 14 -13.73 -11.04 -7.38
C ASP A 14 -12.42 -10.55 -7.98
N ARG A 15 -12.17 -9.24 -7.93
CA ARG A 15 -10.90 -8.62 -8.38
C ARG A 15 -9.77 -8.66 -7.36
N THR A 16 -10.01 -9.32 -6.23
CA THR A 16 -9.01 -9.56 -5.20
C THR A 16 -9.11 -11.00 -4.71
N THR A 17 -7.99 -11.68 -4.57
CA THR A 17 -7.95 -13.05 -4.06
C THR A 17 -7.30 -13.06 -2.68
N PRO A 18 -7.94 -13.64 -1.64
CA PRO A 18 -7.34 -13.73 -0.31
C PRO A 18 -5.99 -14.48 -0.32
N CYS A 19 -4.97 -13.91 0.32
CA CYS A 19 -3.67 -14.57 0.51
C CYS A 19 -3.72 -15.60 1.64
N VAL A 20 -4.51 -16.66 1.43
CA VAL A 20 -4.75 -17.75 2.37
C VAL A 20 -4.55 -19.08 1.65
N VAL A 21 -3.83 -20.01 2.28
CA VAL A 21 -3.59 -21.36 1.74
C VAL A 21 -4.02 -22.38 2.78
N ALA A 22 -4.84 -23.35 2.38
CA ALA A 22 -5.27 -24.44 3.25
C ALA A 22 -4.84 -25.79 2.70
N TYR A 23 -4.40 -26.67 3.60
CA TYR A 23 -4.02 -28.05 3.29
C TYR A 23 -5.10 -28.98 3.85
N THR A 24 -5.58 -29.90 3.01
CA THR A 24 -6.63 -30.87 3.38
C THR A 24 -6.21 -32.29 2.98
N ASP A 25 -7.06 -33.27 3.29
CA ASP A 25 -6.86 -34.66 2.89
C ASP A 25 -6.97 -34.87 1.37
N LEU A 26 -7.60 -33.93 0.66
CA LEU A 26 -7.86 -34.01 -0.78
C LEU A 26 -6.85 -33.19 -1.57
N ASP A 27 -6.73 -31.91 -1.24
CA ASP A 27 -6.04 -30.90 -2.05
C ASP A 27 -5.48 -29.73 -1.23
N GLN A 28 -4.62 -28.97 -1.90
CA GLN A 28 -4.13 -27.68 -1.43
C GLN A 28 -5.00 -26.61 -2.09
N THR A 29 -5.72 -25.82 -1.29
CA THR A 29 -6.60 -24.75 -1.78
C THR A 29 -5.99 -23.38 -1.46
N VAL A 30 -6.29 -22.41 -2.32
CA VAL A 30 -5.82 -21.02 -2.19
C VAL A 30 -7.03 -20.09 -2.28
N GLY A 31 -6.95 -18.90 -1.70
CA GLY A 31 -7.94 -17.85 -1.93
C GLY A 31 -9.22 -18.00 -1.09
N ALA A 32 -10.35 -17.72 -1.72
CA ALA A 32 -11.65 -17.72 -1.06
C ALA A 32 -12.02 -19.11 -0.50
N ALA A 33 -11.72 -20.18 -1.24
CA ALA A 33 -11.96 -21.55 -0.79
C ALA A 33 -11.22 -21.86 0.53
N ALA A 34 -9.91 -21.56 0.58
CA ALA A 34 -9.11 -21.73 1.78
C ALA A 34 -9.62 -20.87 2.96
N LYS A 35 -9.96 -19.61 2.68
CA LYS A 35 -10.50 -18.69 3.69
C LYS A 35 -11.82 -19.18 4.28
N GLN A 36 -12.75 -19.66 3.46
CA GLN A 36 -14.05 -20.17 3.91
C GLN A 36 -13.91 -21.47 4.73
N GLY A 37 -12.99 -22.36 4.33
CA GLY A 37 -12.70 -23.61 5.05
C GLY A 37 -12.00 -23.42 6.41
N SER A 38 -11.40 -22.24 6.65
CA SER A 38 -10.57 -21.96 7.83
C SER A 38 -11.26 -22.17 9.18
N ILE A 39 -12.59 -22.02 9.28
CA ILE A 39 -13.34 -22.26 10.53
C ILE A 39 -13.23 -23.72 10.99
N ARG A 40 -13.19 -24.65 10.04
CA ARG A 40 -13.12 -26.10 10.33
C ARG A 40 -11.68 -26.61 10.31
N ASN A 41 -10.80 -25.95 9.56
CA ASN A 41 -9.43 -26.39 9.31
C ASN A 41 -8.37 -25.37 9.74
N THR A 42 -8.54 -24.74 10.91
CA THR A 42 -7.69 -23.61 11.32
C THR A 42 -6.22 -24.01 11.52
N GLN A 43 -5.95 -25.24 11.93
CA GLN A 43 -4.58 -25.73 12.19
C GLN A 43 -3.77 -25.99 10.92
N ASN A 44 -4.44 -26.13 9.76
CA ASN A 44 -3.79 -26.37 8.46
C ASN A 44 -4.09 -25.25 7.45
N THR A 45 -4.54 -24.07 7.94
CA THR A 45 -4.82 -22.91 7.09
C THR A 45 -3.85 -21.77 7.44
N ILE A 46 -2.97 -21.45 6.51
CA ILE A 46 -1.91 -20.44 6.64
C ILE A 46 -2.40 -19.13 6.03
N SER A 47 -2.15 -18.02 6.72
CA SER A 47 -2.51 -16.66 6.28
C SER A 47 -1.41 -15.68 6.66
N PHE A 48 -1.40 -14.48 6.04
CA PHE A 48 -0.42 -13.42 6.32
C PHE A 48 1.06 -13.80 6.10
N VAL A 49 1.34 -14.78 5.24
CA VAL A 49 2.70 -15.27 4.99
C VAL A 49 3.69 -14.19 4.52
N LYS A 50 3.21 -13.15 3.82
CA LYS A 50 4.02 -11.99 3.39
C LYS A 50 4.74 -11.29 4.57
N ARG A 51 4.23 -11.41 5.81
CA ARG A 51 4.87 -10.82 7.01
C ARG A 51 6.21 -11.46 7.36
N VAL A 52 6.34 -12.77 7.16
CA VAL A 52 7.51 -13.56 7.57
C VAL A 52 8.39 -13.99 6.40
N LEU A 53 7.99 -13.67 5.18
CA LEU A 53 8.76 -13.99 3.99
C LEU A 53 10.11 -13.25 4.01
N GLY A 54 11.20 -13.99 3.80
CA GLY A 54 12.56 -13.46 3.81
C GLY A 54 13.06 -12.99 5.18
N ARG A 55 12.37 -13.35 6.28
CA ARG A 55 12.81 -13.06 7.65
C ARG A 55 13.46 -14.28 8.30
N SER A 56 14.38 -14.03 9.22
CA SER A 56 14.95 -15.09 10.07
C SER A 56 13.95 -15.53 11.14
N TRP A 57 14.26 -16.65 11.79
CA TRP A 57 13.50 -17.13 12.94
C TRP A 57 13.52 -16.12 14.10
N GLU A 58 14.66 -15.49 14.38
CA GLU A 58 14.87 -14.60 15.53
C GLU A 58 14.25 -13.20 15.35
N ASP A 59 13.81 -12.85 14.13
CA ASP A 59 13.20 -11.56 13.85
C ASP A 59 11.97 -11.31 14.76
N PRO A 60 11.87 -10.14 15.43
CA PRO A 60 10.75 -9.84 16.33
C PRO A 60 9.37 -9.94 15.67
N VAL A 61 9.26 -9.59 14.39
CA VAL A 61 8.00 -9.70 13.61
C VAL A 61 7.66 -11.17 13.38
N THR A 62 8.67 -12.02 13.13
CA THR A 62 8.49 -13.48 13.02
C THR A 62 8.02 -14.07 14.34
N GLN A 63 8.65 -13.71 15.47
CA GLN A 63 8.23 -14.19 16.79
C GLN A 63 6.81 -13.74 17.17
N GLU A 64 6.46 -12.50 16.87
CA GLU A 64 5.10 -12.00 17.06
C GLU A 64 4.08 -12.80 16.22
N TYR A 65 4.39 -13.05 14.94
CA TYR A 65 3.56 -13.85 14.04
C TYR A 65 3.36 -15.28 14.57
N ILE A 66 4.43 -15.93 15.02
CA ILE A 66 4.39 -17.29 15.61
C ILE A 66 3.45 -17.32 16.83
N SER A 67 3.56 -16.33 17.72
CA SER A 67 2.76 -16.28 18.96
C SER A 67 1.24 -16.19 18.72
N LYS A 68 0.83 -15.70 17.54
CA LYS A 68 -0.57 -15.50 17.15
C LYS A 68 -1.08 -16.56 16.16
N SER A 69 -0.19 -17.39 15.62
CA SER A 69 -0.54 -18.39 14.60
C SER A 69 -1.33 -19.55 15.21
N PRO A 70 -2.46 -19.96 14.60
CA PRO A 70 -3.14 -21.20 14.97
C PRO A 70 -2.47 -22.45 14.36
N VAL A 71 -1.66 -22.25 13.31
CA VAL A 71 -0.89 -23.32 12.64
C VAL A 71 0.38 -23.58 13.44
N LYS A 72 0.74 -24.85 13.59
CA LYS A 72 1.98 -25.25 14.25
C LYS A 72 3.18 -24.75 13.43
N ILE A 73 4.08 -24.03 14.07
CA ILE A 73 5.28 -23.49 13.45
C ILE A 73 6.51 -23.99 14.20
N GLU A 74 7.51 -24.46 13.48
CA GLU A 74 8.77 -24.96 14.03
C GLU A 74 9.98 -24.29 13.36
N ASN A 75 11.10 -24.29 14.08
CA ASN A 75 12.39 -23.88 13.53
C ASN A 75 13.05 -25.09 12.87
N ARG A 76 13.35 -24.99 11.58
CA ARG A 76 14.18 -25.94 10.84
C ARG A 76 15.38 -25.19 10.28
N ASN A 77 16.57 -25.52 10.75
CA ASN A 77 17.83 -24.95 10.26
C ASN A 77 17.87 -23.41 10.28
N GLY A 78 17.27 -22.76 11.29
CA GLY A 78 17.18 -21.29 11.40
C GLY A 78 16.01 -20.66 10.63
N GLY A 79 15.23 -21.47 9.88
CA GLY A 79 14.08 -21.02 9.11
C GLY A 79 12.74 -21.39 9.75
N LEU A 80 11.73 -20.56 9.51
CA LEU A 80 10.34 -20.84 9.87
C LEU A 80 9.76 -21.90 8.93
N VAL A 81 9.18 -22.97 9.48
CA VAL A 81 8.32 -23.90 8.73
C VAL A 81 6.96 -24.06 9.38
N TYR A 82 5.92 -24.18 8.56
CA TYR A 82 4.59 -24.59 8.99
C TYR A 82 4.50 -26.11 8.95
N VAL A 83 4.09 -26.73 10.05
CA VAL A 83 3.86 -28.18 10.10
C VAL A 83 2.36 -28.42 9.94
N VAL A 84 1.96 -28.90 8.76
CA VAL A 84 0.55 -29.06 8.37
C VAL A 84 0.25 -30.51 8.02
N ASP A 85 -0.97 -30.96 8.31
CA ASP A 85 -1.47 -32.23 7.81
C ASP A 85 -1.96 -32.05 6.37
N PHE A 86 -1.37 -32.81 5.45
CA PHE A 86 -1.73 -32.83 4.05
C PHE A 86 -1.79 -34.28 3.54
N LYS A 87 -2.98 -34.73 3.15
CA LYS A 87 -3.23 -36.10 2.70
C LYS A 87 -2.79 -37.15 3.73
N GLU A 88 -3.24 -36.96 4.98
CA GLU A 88 -2.94 -37.82 6.14
C GLU A 88 -1.43 -37.93 6.45
N ARG A 89 -0.66 -36.89 6.12
CA ARG A 89 0.79 -36.83 6.35
C ARG A 89 1.17 -35.45 6.83
N MET A 90 1.94 -35.42 7.92
CA MET A 90 2.57 -34.19 8.37
C MET A 90 3.67 -33.79 7.38
N ILE A 91 3.55 -32.61 6.79
CA ILE A 91 4.55 -32.02 5.90
C ILE A 91 5.04 -30.68 6.47
N ASP A 92 6.28 -30.35 6.14
CA ASP A 92 6.84 -29.02 6.37
C ASP A 92 6.56 -28.16 5.13
N ALA A 93 5.81 -27.07 5.29
CA ALA A 93 5.62 -26.05 4.26
C ALA A 93 6.40 -24.78 4.65
N THR A 94 7.22 -24.26 3.76
CA THR A 94 7.97 -23.02 4.02
C THR A 94 7.14 -21.77 3.65
N PRO A 95 7.48 -20.58 4.16
CA PRO A 95 6.90 -19.33 3.67
C PRO A 95 6.98 -19.15 2.15
N VAL A 96 8.07 -19.65 1.55
CA VAL A 96 8.29 -19.63 0.09
C VAL A 96 7.31 -20.55 -0.62
N ASP A 97 7.05 -21.76 -0.10
CA ASP A 97 6.07 -22.69 -0.71
C ASP A 97 4.66 -22.11 -0.70
N VAL A 98 4.27 -21.52 0.43
CA VAL A 98 2.95 -20.90 0.61
C VAL A 98 2.80 -19.67 -0.30
N ALA A 99 3.81 -18.79 -0.36
CA ALA A 99 3.79 -17.64 -1.26
C ALA A 99 3.78 -18.05 -2.74
N THR A 100 4.53 -19.10 -3.11
CA THR A 100 4.53 -19.66 -4.46
C THR A 100 3.17 -20.24 -4.84
N ALA A 101 2.47 -20.92 -3.92
CA ALA A 101 1.12 -21.41 -4.15
C ALA A 101 0.13 -20.27 -4.42
N ILE A 102 0.26 -19.15 -3.70
CA ILE A 102 -0.53 -17.93 -3.97
C ILE A 102 -0.23 -17.38 -5.37
N TYR A 103 1.04 -17.29 -5.76
CA TYR A 103 1.39 -16.83 -7.10
C TYR A 103 0.91 -17.77 -8.21
N LYS A 104 0.92 -19.09 -8.00
CA LYS A 104 0.36 -20.05 -8.96
C LYS A 104 -1.12 -19.76 -9.22
N GLN A 105 -1.91 -19.53 -8.17
CA GLN A 105 -3.31 -19.13 -8.30
C GLN A 105 -3.45 -17.80 -9.07
N MET A 106 -2.54 -16.83 -8.85
CA MET A 106 -2.57 -15.55 -9.57
C MET A 106 -2.25 -15.75 -11.05
N LYS A 107 -1.32 -16.65 -11.38
CA LYS A 107 -0.98 -16.98 -12.76
C LYS A 107 -2.13 -17.68 -13.46
N GLU A 108 -2.78 -18.64 -12.81
CA GLU A 108 -3.99 -19.31 -13.32
C GLU A 108 -5.12 -18.31 -13.59
N THR A 109 -5.34 -17.38 -12.65
CA THR A 109 -6.31 -16.29 -12.79
C THR A 109 -5.98 -15.43 -14.01
N ALA A 110 -4.73 -15.00 -14.16
CA ALA A 110 -4.30 -14.17 -15.28
C ALA A 110 -4.44 -14.92 -16.63
N ASN A 111 -3.98 -16.17 -16.72
CA ASN A 111 -4.05 -17.00 -17.92
C ASN A 111 -5.50 -17.33 -18.33
N SER A 112 -6.46 -17.31 -17.39
CA SER A 112 -7.88 -17.52 -17.72
C SER A 112 -8.52 -16.37 -18.50
N HIS A 113 -7.90 -15.19 -18.51
CA HIS A 113 -8.44 -13.96 -19.12
C HIS A 113 -7.71 -13.51 -20.40
N GLY A 114 -6.60 -14.16 -20.77
CA GLY A 114 -5.78 -13.79 -21.93
C GLY A 114 -5.65 -14.89 -22.98
N ASP A 115 -5.47 -14.49 -24.24
CA ASP A 115 -5.07 -15.38 -25.32
C ASP A 115 -3.54 -15.56 -25.27
N GLY A 116 -3.06 -16.56 -24.53
CA GLY A 116 -1.63 -16.91 -24.45
C GLY A 116 -1.09 -17.01 -23.03
N ASP A 117 0.12 -17.55 -22.88
CA ASP A 117 0.79 -17.59 -21.58
C ASP A 117 1.25 -16.17 -21.21
N ILE A 118 0.79 -15.67 -20.06
CA ILE A 118 1.28 -14.41 -19.52
C ILE A 118 2.69 -14.65 -18.96
N HIS A 119 3.68 -14.04 -19.59
CA HIS A 119 5.08 -14.17 -19.22
C HIS A 119 5.51 -13.02 -18.33
N ASP A 120 5.54 -11.79 -18.85
CA ASP A 120 6.19 -10.67 -18.18
C ASP A 120 5.31 -9.99 -17.12
N SER A 121 5.93 -9.68 -15.98
CA SER A 121 5.25 -9.21 -14.79
C SER A 121 6.07 -8.19 -14.01
N VAL A 122 5.39 -7.28 -13.34
CA VAL A 122 5.96 -6.35 -12.35
C VAL A 122 5.27 -6.61 -11.02
N LEU A 123 6.06 -6.68 -9.96
CA LEU A 123 5.56 -6.94 -8.61
C LEU A 123 5.61 -5.67 -7.76
N ALA A 124 4.50 -5.31 -7.12
CA ALA A 124 4.48 -4.25 -6.12
C ALA A 124 4.85 -4.79 -4.73
N VAL A 125 5.82 -4.15 -4.07
CA VAL A 125 6.32 -4.51 -2.74
C VAL A 125 6.25 -3.33 -1.76
N PRO A 126 6.09 -3.58 -0.46
CA PRO A 126 6.14 -2.51 0.54
C PRO A 126 7.49 -1.81 0.52
N SER A 127 7.52 -0.50 0.72
CA SER A 127 8.75 0.29 0.67
C SER A 127 9.81 -0.17 1.67
N GLN A 128 9.38 -0.66 2.82
CA GLN A 128 10.19 -1.17 3.93
C GLN A 128 10.77 -2.58 3.70
N PHE A 129 10.43 -3.26 2.59
CA PHE A 129 11.05 -4.54 2.29
C PHE A 129 12.54 -4.38 2.03
N SER A 130 13.36 -5.18 2.72
CA SER A 130 14.79 -5.28 2.44
C SER A 130 15.04 -5.89 1.06
N GLU A 131 16.25 -5.75 0.54
CA GLU A 131 16.67 -6.38 -0.72
C GLU A 131 16.44 -7.89 -0.71
N GLU A 132 16.78 -8.56 0.39
CA GLU A 132 16.55 -10.00 0.54
C GLU A 132 15.06 -10.35 0.49
N GLN A 133 14.19 -9.57 1.15
CA GLN A 133 12.74 -9.80 1.08
C GLN A 133 12.20 -9.58 -0.34
N ARG A 134 12.70 -8.56 -1.06
CA ARG A 134 12.32 -8.30 -2.46
C ARG A 134 12.75 -9.45 -3.37
N LYS A 135 13.98 -9.92 -3.20
CA LYS A 135 14.52 -11.06 -3.94
C LYS A 135 13.68 -12.31 -3.71
N VAL A 136 13.45 -12.70 -2.45
CA VAL A 136 12.63 -13.88 -2.11
C VAL A 136 11.19 -13.72 -2.64
N PHE A 137 10.61 -12.53 -2.55
CA PHE A 137 9.26 -12.27 -3.07
C PHE A 137 9.18 -12.43 -4.60
N GLY A 138 10.19 -11.93 -5.32
CA GLY A 138 10.34 -12.14 -6.76
C GLY A 138 10.55 -13.61 -7.12
N GLU A 139 11.42 -14.32 -6.39
CA GLU A 139 11.68 -15.75 -6.60
C GLU A 139 10.43 -16.61 -6.43
N CYS A 140 9.53 -16.27 -5.50
CA CYS A 140 8.24 -16.97 -5.34
C CYS A 140 7.38 -16.84 -6.60
N ALA A 141 7.32 -15.64 -7.21
CA ALA A 141 6.60 -15.42 -8.46
C ALA A 141 7.28 -16.15 -9.63
N SER A 142 8.61 -16.09 -9.72
CA SER A 142 9.37 -16.81 -10.75
C SER A 142 9.18 -18.33 -10.66
N LYS A 143 9.16 -18.89 -9.44
CA LYS A 143 8.86 -20.32 -9.19
C LYS A 143 7.43 -20.70 -9.56
N ALA A 144 6.49 -19.75 -9.51
CA ALA A 144 5.13 -19.95 -10.02
C ALA A 144 5.04 -19.82 -11.57
N GLY A 145 6.13 -19.43 -12.22
CA GLY A 145 6.25 -19.35 -13.68
C GLY A 145 6.03 -17.95 -14.26
N PHE A 146 6.09 -16.89 -13.45
CA PHE A 146 6.14 -15.52 -13.95
C PHE A 146 7.56 -15.14 -14.41
N SER A 147 7.67 -14.37 -15.48
CA SER A 147 8.89 -13.60 -15.82
C SER A 147 8.82 -12.29 -15.05
N VAL A 148 9.58 -12.16 -13.97
CA VAL A 148 9.57 -10.96 -13.13
C VAL A 148 10.54 -9.94 -13.71
N LEU A 149 10.01 -8.92 -14.39
CA LEU A 149 10.80 -7.84 -14.99
C LEU A 149 11.43 -6.94 -13.92
N ARG A 150 10.63 -6.56 -12.92
CA ARG A 150 11.03 -5.64 -11.85
C ARG A 150 10.12 -5.73 -10.64
N THR A 151 10.64 -5.36 -9.47
CA THR A 151 9.83 -5.01 -8.31
C THR A 151 9.75 -3.50 -8.16
N ILE A 152 8.56 -2.96 -7.86
CA ILE A 152 8.34 -1.54 -7.62
C ILE A 152 7.74 -1.32 -6.23
N ASN A 153 7.97 -0.14 -5.66
CA ASN A 153 7.35 0.21 -4.38
C ASN A 153 5.84 0.41 -4.56
N GLU A 154 5.05 -0.15 -3.64
CA GLU A 154 3.60 0.03 -3.57
C GLU A 154 3.17 1.52 -3.68
N PRO A 155 3.78 2.50 -2.97
CA PRO A 155 3.40 3.90 -3.16
C PRO A 155 3.70 4.42 -4.56
N VAL A 156 4.79 3.99 -5.22
CA VAL A 156 5.08 4.38 -6.61
C VAL A 156 4.07 3.77 -7.58
N ALA A 157 3.69 2.52 -7.38
CA ALA A 157 2.60 1.89 -8.14
C ALA A 157 1.30 2.72 -8.00
N ALA A 158 0.99 3.22 -6.81
CA ALA A 158 -0.20 4.05 -6.62
C ALA A 158 -0.18 5.34 -7.47
N LEU A 159 0.98 6.01 -7.59
CA LEU A 159 1.11 7.18 -8.46
C LEU A 159 0.99 6.83 -9.94
N LEU A 160 1.62 5.73 -10.37
CA LEU A 160 1.55 5.23 -11.75
C LEU A 160 0.11 4.87 -12.15
N ALA A 161 -0.71 4.38 -11.21
CA ALA A 161 -2.12 4.08 -11.47
C ALA A 161 -2.88 5.30 -12.00
N TYR A 162 -2.52 6.49 -11.54
CA TYR A 162 -3.11 7.78 -11.93
C TYR A 162 -2.24 8.57 -12.94
N ASP A 163 -1.22 7.95 -13.53
CA ASP A 163 -0.28 8.59 -14.48
C ASP A 163 0.41 9.85 -13.94
N LEU A 164 0.50 9.97 -12.61
CA LEU A 164 1.10 11.13 -11.96
C LEU A 164 2.60 11.17 -12.22
N GLY A 165 3.05 12.28 -12.82
CA GLY A 165 4.45 12.47 -13.23
C GLY A 165 4.84 11.75 -14.52
N GLN A 166 3.91 11.08 -15.22
CA GLN A 166 4.19 10.46 -16.52
C GLN A 166 3.82 11.37 -17.70
N MET A 167 2.75 12.17 -17.55
CA MET A 167 2.23 13.04 -18.62
C MET A 167 2.82 14.45 -18.61
N ASP A 168 3.23 14.94 -17.44
CA ASP A 168 3.81 16.27 -17.24
C ASP A 168 5.11 16.16 -16.45
N ASN A 169 6.23 16.27 -17.17
CA ASN A 169 7.58 16.21 -16.59
C ASN A 169 7.97 17.49 -15.85
N THR A 170 7.15 18.55 -15.92
CA THR A 170 7.36 19.80 -15.15
C THR A 170 6.70 19.77 -13.79
N LEU A 171 5.81 18.79 -13.55
CA LEU A 171 5.12 18.61 -12.29
C LEU A 171 6.13 18.37 -11.16
N GLN A 172 6.09 19.24 -10.16
CA GLN A 172 6.82 19.11 -8.91
C GLN A 172 5.85 19.27 -7.75
N CYS A 173 5.65 18.22 -6.96
CA CYS A 173 4.74 18.23 -5.81
C CYS A 173 4.99 17.06 -4.86
N ASN A 174 4.54 17.18 -3.62
CA ASN A 174 4.47 16.10 -2.66
C ASN A 174 3.10 15.40 -2.76
N VAL A 175 3.15 14.08 -2.89
CA VAL A 175 1.98 13.22 -2.93
C VAL A 175 1.97 12.33 -1.71
N LEU A 176 0.90 12.41 -0.90
CA LEU A 176 0.70 11.46 0.19
C LEU A 176 -0.04 10.22 -0.35
N VAL A 177 0.57 9.05 -0.18
CA VAL A 177 -0.06 7.76 -0.46
C VAL A 177 -0.45 7.12 0.86
N TYR A 178 -1.76 6.98 1.08
CA TYR A 178 -2.33 6.34 2.25
C TYR A 178 -2.87 4.96 1.88
N ARG A 179 -2.11 3.89 2.19
CA ARG A 179 -2.49 2.51 1.90
C ARG A 179 -3.05 1.81 3.15
N LEU A 180 -4.37 1.71 3.27
CA LEU A 180 -5.04 0.98 4.35
C LEU A 180 -5.35 -0.46 3.90
N GLY A 181 -4.50 -1.40 4.28
CA GLY A 181 -4.63 -2.82 3.97
C GLY A 181 -5.53 -3.59 4.94
N GLY A 182 -5.55 -4.91 4.77
CA GLY A 182 -6.30 -5.81 5.66
C GLY A 182 -5.68 -5.94 7.06
N ASP A 183 -4.35 -5.99 7.15
CA ASP A 183 -3.60 -6.23 8.41
C ASP A 183 -2.62 -5.11 8.77
N SER A 184 -2.31 -4.21 7.85
CA SER A 184 -1.45 -3.06 8.09
C SER A 184 -1.91 -1.83 7.32
N THR A 185 -1.44 -0.68 7.77
CA THR A 185 -1.51 0.59 7.05
C THR A 185 -0.09 1.08 6.78
N ASP A 186 0.13 1.57 5.57
CA ASP A 186 1.38 2.17 5.13
C ASP A 186 1.07 3.57 4.59
N VAL A 187 1.68 4.59 5.16
CA VAL A 187 1.54 5.98 4.74
C VAL A 187 2.89 6.49 4.28
N SER A 188 2.98 6.97 3.05
CA SER A 188 4.23 7.47 2.46
C SER A 188 4.02 8.85 1.86
N ILE A 189 5.03 9.72 2.00
CA ILE A 189 5.10 10.96 1.22
C ILE A 189 6.10 10.74 0.09
N VAL A 190 5.63 10.94 -1.14
CA VAL A 190 6.40 10.78 -2.37
C VAL A 190 6.56 12.15 -3.03
N HIS A 191 7.79 12.62 -3.17
CA HIS A 191 8.12 13.79 -3.96
C HIS A 191 8.21 13.41 -5.44
N LEU A 192 7.43 14.11 -6.26
CA LEU A 192 7.50 14.07 -7.71
C LEU A 192 8.38 15.19 -8.22
N GLN A 193 9.33 14.87 -9.09
CA GLN A 193 10.11 15.88 -9.80
C GLN A 193 10.70 15.29 -11.09
N GLY A 194 10.41 15.91 -12.24
CA GLY A 194 11.05 15.51 -13.50
C GLY A 194 10.74 14.07 -13.95
N GLY A 195 9.56 13.54 -13.60
CA GLY A 195 9.18 12.14 -13.85
C GLY A 195 9.83 11.13 -12.90
N LEU A 196 10.64 11.58 -11.92
CA LEU A 196 11.18 10.72 -10.87
C LEU A 196 10.29 10.73 -9.62
N TYR A 197 10.27 9.58 -8.95
CA TYR A 197 9.55 9.34 -7.70
C TYR A 197 10.56 9.17 -6.56
N ARG A 198 10.54 10.07 -5.57
CA ARG A 198 11.38 9.95 -4.36
C ARG A 198 10.52 9.81 -3.12
N ILE A 199 10.69 8.73 -2.36
CA ILE A 199 10.00 8.55 -1.08
C ILE A 199 10.74 9.38 -0.03
N LEU A 200 10.09 10.41 0.52
CA LEU A 200 10.67 11.29 1.55
C LEU A 200 10.54 10.68 2.95
N GLY A 201 9.45 9.95 3.20
CA GLY A 201 9.19 9.32 4.49
C GLY A 201 8.11 8.25 4.37
N ASN A 202 8.14 7.30 5.30
CA ASN A 202 7.15 6.24 5.42
C ASN A 202 6.84 5.92 6.89
N THR A 203 5.57 5.65 7.16
CA THR A 203 5.07 5.09 8.42
C THR A 203 4.28 3.82 8.12
N CYS A 204 4.59 2.75 8.83
CA CYS A 204 3.85 1.49 8.77
C CYS A 204 3.34 1.10 10.16
N THR A 205 2.09 0.66 10.26
CA THR A 205 1.50 0.19 11.53
C THR A 205 0.48 -0.92 11.33
N GLN A 206 0.30 -1.75 12.34
CA GLN A 206 -0.79 -2.73 12.44
C GLN A 206 -1.93 -2.26 13.35
N GLU A 207 -1.75 -1.13 14.04
CA GLU A 207 -2.75 -0.58 14.97
C GLU A 207 -3.95 0.03 14.25
N VAL A 208 -3.75 0.38 12.98
CA VAL A 208 -4.80 0.79 12.03
C VAL A 208 -4.73 -0.18 10.87
N ALA A 209 -5.81 -0.93 10.66
CA ALA A 209 -5.91 -1.92 9.58
C ALA A 209 -7.38 -2.33 9.40
N GLY A 210 -7.73 -2.84 8.21
CA GLY A 210 -9.09 -3.30 7.90
C GLY A 210 -9.62 -4.34 8.89
N SER A 211 -8.76 -5.18 9.45
CA SER A 211 -9.07 -6.16 10.49
C SER A 211 -9.46 -5.52 11.82
N LYS A 212 -8.91 -4.35 12.17
CA LYS A 212 -9.26 -3.60 13.39
C LYS A 212 -10.67 -3.02 13.29
N PHE A 213 -11.06 -2.51 12.13
CA PHE A 213 -12.43 -2.10 11.86
C PHE A 213 -13.41 -3.28 11.95
N THR A 214 -13.03 -4.43 11.37
CA THR A 214 -13.80 -5.68 11.53
C THR A 214 -13.95 -6.07 13.00
N ASN A 215 -12.90 -5.95 13.81
CA ASN A 215 -12.95 -6.30 15.24
C ASN A 215 -13.90 -5.41 16.03
N VAL A 216 -13.86 -4.10 15.80
CA VAL A 216 -14.78 -3.15 16.47
C VAL A 216 -16.23 -3.51 16.20
N LEU A 217 -16.56 -3.85 14.96
CA LEU A 217 -17.91 -4.26 14.60
C LEU A 217 -18.26 -5.65 15.16
N ALA A 218 -17.30 -6.58 15.20
CA ALA A 218 -17.50 -7.92 15.73
C ALA A 218 -17.75 -7.90 17.24
N ASP A 219 -17.04 -7.04 17.97
CA ASP A 219 -17.25 -6.84 19.40
C ASP A 219 -18.63 -6.25 19.69
N PHE A 220 -19.10 -5.29 18.87
CA PHE A 220 -20.47 -4.78 18.95
C PHE A 220 -21.51 -5.90 18.75
N LEU A 221 -21.38 -6.70 17.69
CA LEU A 221 -22.29 -7.80 17.39
C LEU A 221 -22.24 -8.91 18.45
N ALA A 222 -21.06 -9.20 19.01
CA ALA A 222 -20.89 -10.13 20.13
C ALA A 222 -21.64 -9.66 21.37
N GLN A 223 -21.59 -8.35 21.67
CA GLN A 223 -22.36 -7.76 22.77
C GLN A 223 -23.87 -7.83 22.51
N GLU A 224 -24.33 -7.64 21.27
CA GLU A 224 -25.74 -7.82 20.93
C GLU A 224 -26.20 -9.27 21.13
N PHE A 225 -25.40 -10.23 20.68
CA PHE A 225 -25.65 -11.65 20.91
C PHE A 225 -25.75 -11.97 22.41
N TYR A 226 -24.77 -11.52 23.20
CA TYR A 226 -24.77 -11.71 24.65
C TYR A 226 -25.99 -11.06 25.32
N LYS A 227 -26.37 -9.85 24.92
CA LYS A 227 -27.55 -9.17 25.47
C LYS A 227 -28.83 -9.96 25.21
N LYS A 228 -28.99 -10.52 24.01
CA LYS A 228 -30.17 -11.25 23.55
C LYS A 228 -30.28 -12.66 24.14
N TYR A 229 -29.17 -13.40 24.20
CA TYR A 229 -29.19 -14.83 24.54
C TYR A 229 -28.49 -15.18 25.85
N LYS A 230 -27.77 -14.24 26.48
CA LYS A 230 -26.98 -14.44 27.72
C LYS A 230 -25.87 -15.50 27.58
N LEU A 231 -25.37 -15.69 26.37
CA LEU A 231 -24.28 -16.62 26.04
C LEU A 231 -23.06 -15.86 25.53
N ASP A 232 -21.86 -16.20 26.00
CA ASP A 232 -20.61 -15.53 25.59
C ASP A 232 -19.88 -16.32 24.51
N ILE A 233 -19.90 -15.78 23.27
CA ILE A 233 -19.22 -16.41 22.15
C ILE A 233 -17.69 -16.48 22.31
N LYS A 234 -17.10 -15.72 23.24
CA LYS A 234 -15.65 -15.72 23.50
C LYS A 234 -15.17 -17.05 24.08
N GLU A 235 -16.07 -17.86 24.62
CA GLU A 235 -15.77 -19.20 25.14
C GLU A 235 -15.44 -20.19 24.00
N SER A 236 -15.80 -19.86 22.76
CA SER A 236 -15.57 -20.73 21.59
C SER A 236 -14.80 -19.99 20.49
N ARG A 237 -13.57 -20.46 20.22
CA ARG A 237 -12.77 -19.97 19.07
C ARG A 237 -13.52 -20.12 17.75
N ARG A 238 -14.29 -21.20 17.59
CA ARG A 238 -15.12 -21.44 16.41
C ARG A 238 -16.22 -20.37 16.27
N SER A 239 -16.89 -20.02 17.37
CA SER A 239 -17.91 -18.97 17.39
C SER A 239 -17.30 -17.60 17.07
N LEU A 240 -16.13 -17.29 17.61
CA LEU A 240 -15.39 -16.07 17.28
C LEU A 240 -15.00 -16.01 15.79
N SER A 241 -14.51 -17.11 15.21
CA SER A 241 -14.17 -17.15 13.78
C SER A 241 -15.39 -16.95 12.88
N LYS A 242 -16.52 -17.60 13.21
CA LYS A 242 -17.81 -17.38 12.52
C LYS A 242 -18.23 -15.91 12.59
N MET A 243 -18.20 -15.31 13.78
CA MET A 243 -18.55 -13.90 13.98
C MET A 243 -17.66 -12.98 13.16
N ARG A 244 -16.33 -13.18 13.20
CA ARG A 244 -15.36 -12.37 12.44
C ARG A 244 -15.60 -12.44 10.94
N MET A 245 -15.82 -13.64 10.39
CA MET A 245 -16.08 -13.80 8.95
C MET A 245 -17.37 -13.11 8.51
N ALA A 246 -18.47 -13.33 9.23
CA ALA A 246 -19.75 -12.67 8.91
C ALA A 246 -19.65 -11.14 9.07
N THR A 247 -18.90 -10.67 10.06
CA THR A 247 -18.65 -9.24 10.28
C THR A 247 -17.82 -8.62 9.16
N GLU A 248 -16.82 -9.34 8.64
CA GLU A 248 -16.01 -8.85 7.52
C GLU A 248 -16.87 -8.66 6.27
N VAL A 249 -17.77 -9.61 5.97
CA VAL A 249 -18.75 -9.49 4.89
C VAL A 249 -19.67 -8.29 5.12
N CYS A 250 -20.21 -8.15 6.34
CA CYS A 250 -21.05 -6.99 6.71
C CYS A 250 -20.33 -5.66 6.50
N LYS A 251 -19.06 -5.54 6.92
CA LYS A 251 -18.23 -4.36 6.68
C LYS A 251 -18.09 -4.05 5.19
N HIS A 252 -17.84 -5.07 4.35
CA HIS A 252 -17.76 -4.86 2.90
C HIS A 252 -19.09 -4.37 2.31
N THR A 253 -20.23 -4.94 2.74
CA THR A 253 -21.56 -4.46 2.33
C THR A 253 -21.79 -3.01 2.77
N LEU A 254 -21.37 -2.62 3.97
CA LEU A 254 -21.51 -1.26 4.49
C LEU A 254 -20.64 -0.23 3.76
N SER A 255 -19.59 -0.65 3.05
CA SER A 255 -18.81 0.25 2.19
C SER A 255 -19.61 0.78 1.00
N THR A 256 -20.65 0.06 0.56
CA THR A 256 -21.49 0.44 -0.59
C THR A 256 -22.93 0.77 -0.20
N LEU A 257 -23.52 -0.01 0.70
CA LEU A 257 -24.90 0.16 1.18
C LEU A 257 -24.97 0.84 2.55
N GLU A 258 -26.10 1.49 2.83
CA GLU A 258 -26.33 2.18 4.12
C GLU A 258 -26.67 1.22 5.26
N ASN A 259 -27.13 0.01 4.95
CA ASN A 259 -27.50 -1.01 5.91
C ASN A 259 -27.03 -2.39 5.44
N ALA A 260 -26.70 -3.27 6.39
CA ALA A 260 -26.29 -4.65 6.12
C ALA A 260 -26.90 -5.61 7.14
N GLN A 261 -27.36 -6.77 6.67
CA GLN A 261 -27.83 -7.86 7.51
C GLN A 261 -26.67 -8.80 7.85
N VAL A 262 -26.62 -9.23 9.09
CA VAL A 262 -25.71 -10.27 9.59
C VAL A 262 -26.56 -11.47 9.97
N SER A 263 -26.27 -12.62 9.37
CA SER A 263 -26.94 -13.88 9.69
C SER A 263 -25.90 -14.98 9.85
N ILE A 264 -25.92 -15.65 10.99
CA ILE A 264 -24.95 -16.69 11.34
C ILE A 264 -25.70 -17.87 11.97
N ASP A 265 -25.71 -18.98 11.25
CA ASP A 265 -26.32 -20.22 11.72
C ASP A 265 -25.46 -20.89 12.79
N SER A 266 -26.13 -21.35 13.85
CA SER A 266 -25.54 -22.08 14.97
C SER A 266 -24.26 -21.40 15.45
N LEU A 267 -24.37 -20.10 15.76
CA LEU A 267 -23.22 -19.27 16.14
C LEU A 267 -22.58 -19.82 17.41
N HIS A 268 -23.38 -20.09 18.45
CA HIS A 268 -22.91 -20.62 19.73
C HIS A 268 -24.01 -21.44 20.40
N GLU A 269 -23.66 -22.62 20.93
CA GLU A 269 -24.61 -23.57 21.56
C GLU A 269 -25.90 -23.84 20.75
N GLY A 270 -25.78 -23.91 19.42
CA GLY A 270 -26.93 -24.16 18.54
C GLY A 270 -27.80 -22.93 18.26
N VAL A 271 -27.54 -21.78 18.88
CA VAL A 271 -28.32 -20.55 18.70
C VAL A 271 -27.91 -19.82 17.42
N ASP A 272 -28.89 -19.51 16.58
CA ASP A 272 -28.71 -18.67 15.40
C ASP A 272 -28.68 -17.18 15.78
N PHE A 273 -27.86 -16.42 15.06
CA PHE A 273 -27.75 -14.97 15.26
C PHE A 273 -28.15 -14.20 14.01
N HIS A 274 -29.08 -13.27 14.19
CA HIS A 274 -29.55 -12.35 13.17
C HIS A 274 -29.51 -10.94 13.74
N SER A 275 -28.83 -10.02 13.06
CA SER A 275 -28.78 -8.60 13.41
C SER A 275 -28.68 -7.74 12.14
N SER A 276 -29.02 -6.47 12.25
CA SER A 276 -28.89 -5.47 11.19
C SER A 276 -28.02 -4.33 11.69
N VAL A 277 -27.08 -3.89 10.87
CA VAL A 277 -26.18 -2.78 11.18
C VAL A 277 -26.33 -1.70 10.12
N SER A 278 -26.43 -0.44 10.55
CA SER A 278 -26.36 0.71 9.65
C SER A 278 -24.93 1.23 9.51
N ARG A 279 -24.61 1.86 8.37
CA ARG A 279 -23.32 2.51 8.13
C ARG A 279 -23.04 3.58 9.18
N ALA A 280 -24.02 4.40 9.50
CA ALA A 280 -23.90 5.42 10.55
C ALA A 280 -23.52 4.80 11.92
N ARG A 281 -24.05 3.62 12.25
CA ARG A 281 -23.67 2.91 13.48
C ARG A 281 -22.22 2.43 13.41
N PHE A 282 -21.81 1.84 12.28
CA PHE A 282 -20.43 1.41 12.08
C PHE A 282 -19.44 2.58 12.17
N GLU A 283 -19.73 3.70 11.52
CA GLU A 283 -18.95 4.94 11.58
C GLU A 283 -18.80 5.44 13.02
N SER A 284 -19.90 5.52 13.76
CA SER A 284 -19.90 5.93 15.17
C SER A 284 -19.04 5.03 16.06
N LEU A 285 -19.05 3.71 15.82
CA LEU A 285 -18.23 2.76 16.58
C LEU A 285 -16.73 2.92 16.28
N CYS A 286 -16.37 3.39 15.10
CA CYS A 286 -14.98 3.46 14.63
C CYS A 286 -14.29 4.82 14.86
N GLY A 287 -14.91 5.77 15.57
CA GLY A 287 -14.36 7.12 15.78
C GLY A 287 -12.90 7.14 16.27
N ASN A 288 -12.55 6.31 17.25
CA ASN A 288 -11.17 6.21 17.76
C ASN A 288 -10.19 5.68 16.70
N LEU A 289 -10.61 4.75 15.83
CA LEU A 289 -9.75 4.24 14.75
C LEU A 289 -9.56 5.30 13.67
N VAL A 290 -10.58 6.11 13.36
CA VAL A 290 -10.48 7.21 12.40
C VAL A 290 -9.51 8.27 12.88
N GLN A 291 -9.55 8.64 14.17
CA GLN A 291 -8.56 9.56 14.76
C GLN A 291 -7.13 9.01 14.63
N LYS A 292 -6.94 7.70 14.87
CA LYS A 292 -5.64 7.06 14.64
C LYS A 292 -5.23 7.08 13.17
N CYS A 293 -6.17 7.00 12.22
CA CYS A 293 -5.83 7.11 10.80
C CYS A 293 -5.24 8.49 10.49
N VAL A 294 -5.89 9.56 10.97
CA VAL A 294 -5.43 10.94 10.76
C VAL A 294 -4.06 11.17 11.42
N ALA A 295 -3.85 10.66 12.63
CA ALA A 295 -2.57 10.81 13.33
C ALA A 295 -1.37 10.18 12.59
N LEU A 296 -1.58 9.20 11.70
CA LEU A 296 -0.50 8.65 10.87
C LEU A 296 -0.01 9.64 9.81
N ILE A 297 -0.82 10.62 9.42
CA ILE A 297 -0.43 11.70 8.50
C ILE A 297 0.60 12.59 9.20
N ASP A 298 0.36 12.96 10.45
CA ASP A 298 1.30 13.76 11.23
C ASP A 298 2.63 13.04 11.45
N ASP A 299 2.58 11.74 11.77
CA ASP A 299 3.78 10.94 11.97
C ASP A 299 4.64 10.83 10.69
N VAL A 300 4.02 10.64 9.53
CA VAL A 300 4.79 10.61 8.27
C VAL A 300 5.33 12.00 7.90
N CYS A 301 4.55 13.07 8.12
CA CYS A 301 4.98 14.46 7.89
C CYS A 301 6.21 14.81 8.72
N ALA A 302 6.21 14.44 10.00
CA ALA A 302 7.35 14.64 10.90
C ALA A 302 8.59 13.85 10.43
N LYS A 303 8.42 12.60 9.99
CA LYS A 303 9.53 11.77 9.49
C LYS A 303 10.10 12.25 8.16
N SER A 304 9.28 12.84 7.30
CA SER A 304 9.72 13.39 6.02
C SER A 304 10.20 14.84 6.09
N ASN A 305 10.03 15.51 7.24
CA ASN A 305 10.23 16.95 7.38
C ASN A 305 9.44 17.76 6.34
N VAL A 306 8.16 17.41 6.16
CA VAL A 306 7.22 18.06 5.23
C VAL A 306 6.01 18.53 6.03
N SER A 307 5.58 19.78 5.86
CA SER A 307 4.34 20.25 6.48
C SER A 307 3.13 19.61 5.80
N SER A 308 2.06 19.35 6.54
CA SER A 308 0.80 18.87 5.94
C SER A 308 0.20 19.87 4.93
N SER A 309 0.54 21.16 5.06
CA SER A 309 0.18 22.20 4.08
C SER A 309 0.88 22.03 2.73
N ASP A 310 2.03 21.37 2.71
CA ASP A 310 2.89 21.21 1.54
C ASP A 310 2.58 19.91 0.80
N ILE A 311 1.50 19.23 1.16
CA ILE A 311 0.98 18.05 0.47
C ILE A 311 -0.07 18.53 -0.52
N GLU A 312 0.24 18.48 -1.81
CA GLU A 312 -0.68 18.97 -2.84
C GLU A 312 -1.62 17.88 -3.38
N LYS A 313 -1.26 16.60 -3.20
CA LYS A 313 -2.06 15.48 -3.72
C LYS A 313 -2.13 14.34 -2.70
N VAL A 314 -3.27 13.65 -2.66
CA VAL A 314 -3.46 12.46 -1.82
C VAL A 314 -4.08 11.32 -2.61
N ILE A 315 -3.48 10.13 -2.50
CA ILE A 315 -4.02 8.88 -3.02
C ILE A 315 -4.38 7.99 -1.83
N VAL A 316 -5.64 7.60 -1.73
CA VAL A 316 -6.09 6.63 -0.73
C VAL A 316 -6.29 5.27 -1.41
N CYS A 317 -5.58 4.24 -0.96
CA CYS A 317 -5.62 2.92 -1.54
C CYS A 317 -5.66 1.80 -0.48
N GLY A 318 -5.81 0.56 -0.93
CA GLY A 318 -5.99 -0.63 -0.09
C GLY A 318 -7.45 -0.90 0.26
N GLY A 319 -7.83 -2.19 0.30
CA GLY A 319 -9.21 -2.61 0.53
C GLY A 319 -9.79 -2.23 1.90
N GLY A 320 -8.93 -1.96 2.89
CA GLY A 320 -9.35 -1.44 4.19
C GLY A 320 -9.85 0.01 4.13
N ALA A 321 -9.50 0.77 3.08
CA ALA A 321 -9.98 2.13 2.85
C ALA A 321 -11.30 2.19 2.07
N LYS A 322 -11.90 1.06 1.67
CA LYS A 322 -13.21 1.04 1.00
C LYS A 322 -14.32 1.78 1.75
N PRO A 323 -14.42 1.74 3.10
CA PRO A 323 -15.44 2.48 3.82
C PRO A 323 -15.31 4.01 3.57
N PRO A 324 -16.36 4.68 3.07
CA PRO A 324 -16.27 6.09 2.64
C PRO A 324 -15.83 7.07 3.72
N PHE A 325 -16.23 6.83 4.98
CA PHE A 325 -15.87 7.70 6.11
C PHE A 325 -14.37 7.74 6.40
N VAL A 326 -13.63 6.68 6.06
CA VAL A 326 -12.16 6.65 6.22
C VAL A 326 -11.51 7.56 5.18
N GLN A 327 -11.91 7.42 3.91
CA GLN A 327 -11.43 8.28 2.82
C GLN A 327 -11.75 9.74 3.12
N LYS A 328 -13.00 10.01 3.52
CA LYS A 328 -13.45 11.36 3.88
C LYS A 328 -12.62 11.96 5.01
N ALA A 329 -12.35 11.22 6.09
CA ALA A 329 -11.54 11.74 7.19
C ALA A 329 -10.12 12.10 6.79
N ILE A 330 -9.50 11.32 5.88
CA ILE A 330 -8.17 11.62 5.33
C ILE A 330 -8.23 12.87 4.43
N SER A 331 -9.23 12.95 3.55
CA SER A 331 -9.43 14.11 2.66
C SER A 331 -9.75 15.40 3.41
N ASP A 332 -10.62 15.34 4.42
CA ASP A 332 -10.99 16.50 5.24
C ASP A 332 -9.78 17.02 6.03
N TYR A 333 -8.87 16.14 6.44
CA TYR A 333 -7.62 16.53 7.11
C TYR A 333 -6.65 17.25 6.18
N LEU A 334 -6.56 16.81 4.93
CA LEU A 334 -5.71 17.40 3.89
C LEU A 334 -6.56 18.24 2.93
N SER A 335 -7.31 19.21 3.47
CA SER A 335 -8.33 19.95 2.72
C SER A 335 -7.80 20.75 1.52
N ASN A 336 -6.50 21.04 1.48
CA ASN A 336 -5.84 21.75 0.39
C ASN A 336 -5.30 20.81 -0.70
N ALA A 337 -5.29 19.49 -0.46
CA ALA A 337 -4.76 18.50 -1.37
C ALA A 337 -5.83 18.01 -2.35
N GLU A 338 -5.43 17.81 -3.60
CA GLU A 338 -6.25 17.13 -4.60
C GLU A 338 -6.36 15.62 -4.26
N VAL A 339 -7.59 15.10 -4.20
CA VAL A 339 -7.87 13.70 -3.83
C VAL A 339 -8.05 12.83 -5.06
N PHE A 340 -7.23 11.79 -5.17
CA PHE A 340 -7.29 10.78 -6.24
C PHE A 340 -8.05 9.54 -5.75
N ASN A 341 -9.29 9.38 -6.21
CA ASN A 341 -10.19 8.29 -5.80
C ASN A 341 -11.06 7.71 -6.94
N THR A 342 -10.71 8.00 -8.21
CA THR A 342 -11.48 7.52 -9.37
C THR A 342 -11.27 6.02 -9.64
N ILE A 343 -10.21 5.43 -9.08
CA ILE A 343 -9.93 3.99 -9.14
C ILE A 343 -10.35 3.35 -7.80
N PRO A 344 -11.02 2.17 -7.80
CA PRO A 344 -11.30 1.44 -6.58
C PRO A 344 -10.05 1.25 -5.71
N PRO A 345 -10.07 1.57 -4.40
CA PRO A 345 -8.86 1.62 -3.57
C PRO A 345 -8.01 0.33 -3.59
N ASP A 346 -8.63 -0.84 -3.67
CA ASP A 346 -7.97 -2.15 -3.73
C ASP A 346 -7.38 -2.51 -5.09
N GLU A 347 -7.73 -1.80 -6.16
CA GLU A 347 -7.25 -2.01 -7.53
C GLU A 347 -6.05 -1.12 -7.87
N VAL A 348 -5.89 0.03 -7.19
CA VAL A 348 -4.87 1.06 -7.44
C VAL A 348 -3.46 0.47 -7.63
N ILE A 349 -3.00 -0.36 -6.69
CA ILE A 349 -1.64 -0.92 -6.74
C ILE A 349 -1.45 -1.86 -7.92
N ALA A 350 -2.45 -2.70 -8.22
CA ALA A 350 -2.38 -3.65 -9.32
C ALA A 350 -2.36 -2.94 -10.69
N ILE A 351 -3.18 -1.90 -10.85
CA ILE A 351 -3.21 -1.06 -12.06
C ILE A 351 -1.85 -0.37 -12.28
N GLY A 352 -1.28 0.20 -11.22
CA GLY A 352 0.05 0.82 -11.28
C GLY A 352 1.16 -0.14 -11.71
N ALA A 353 1.16 -1.35 -11.14
CA ALA A 353 2.10 -2.39 -11.54
C ALA A 353 1.90 -2.85 -12.98
N ALA A 354 0.65 -2.99 -13.43
CA ALA A 354 0.34 -3.35 -14.81
C ALA A 354 0.77 -2.26 -15.82
N LYS A 355 0.57 -0.98 -15.48
CA LYS A 355 1.08 0.15 -16.28
C LYS A 355 2.60 0.14 -16.37
N GLN A 356 3.30 -0.13 -15.26
CA GLN A 356 4.75 -0.28 -15.29
C GLN A 356 5.20 -1.44 -16.18
N ALA A 357 4.51 -2.58 -16.12
CA ALA A 357 4.80 -3.71 -16.99
C ALA A 357 4.64 -3.32 -18.47
N ALA A 358 3.55 -2.62 -18.82
CA ALA A 358 3.31 -2.14 -20.17
C ALA A 358 4.41 -1.18 -20.67
N ILE A 359 4.94 -0.29 -19.80
CA ILE A 359 6.06 0.60 -20.14
C ILE A 359 7.33 -0.20 -20.45
N LEU A 360 7.60 -1.26 -19.68
CA LEU A 360 8.79 -2.10 -19.87
C LEU A 360 8.70 -3.00 -21.11
N THR A 361 7.50 -3.48 -21.47
CA THR A 361 7.30 -4.37 -22.63
C THR A 361 7.01 -3.61 -23.93
N GLY A 362 6.51 -2.37 -23.84
CA GLY A 362 6.02 -1.59 -24.98
C GLY A 362 7.07 -0.81 -25.77
N ASN A 363 8.31 -0.67 -25.26
CA ASN A 363 9.38 0.09 -25.90
C ASN A 363 10.59 -0.82 -26.21
N ASN A 364 10.65 -1.39 -27.42
CA ASN A 364 11.87 -2.02 -27.93
C ASN A 364 13.02 -1.02 -28.18
N ASP A 365 12.78 0.30 -28.07
CA ASP A 365 13.75 1.36 -28.34
C ASP A 365 14.31 2.07 -27.09
N ASN A 366 13.90 1.68 -25.87
CA ASN A 366 14.44 2.25 -24.63
C ASN A 366 15.30 1.24 -23.86
N GLU A 367 16.54 1.07 -24.33
CA GLU A 367 17.66 0.51 -23.54
C GLU A 367 17.86 1.23 -22.18
N LEU A 368 17.21 2.38 -21.97
CA LEU A 368 17.35 3.24 -20.78
C LEU A 368 16.71 2.72 -19.49
N LEU A 369 15.86 1.67 -19.52
CA LEU A 369 15.06 1.31 -18.33
C LEU A 369 15.42 -0.04 -17.69
N ILE A 370 16.39 -0.78 -18.21
CA ILE A 370 16.80 -2.09 -17.70
C ILE A 370 18.16 -1.97 -17.02
N GLY A 371 18.19 -1.34 -15.83
CA GLY A 371 19.40 -1.25 -15.01
C GLY A 371 19.15 -0.50 -13.69
N GLU A 372 19.99 -0.74 -12.69
CA GLU A 372 20.24 0.22 -11.63
C GLU A 372 20.93 1.43 -12.28
N ASN A 373 20.14 2.39 -12.72
CA ASN A 373 20.69 3.62 -13.26
C ASN A 373 21.18 4.46 -12.08
N GLU A 374 22.50 4.60 -11.94
CA GLU A 374 23.07 5.68 -11.14
C GLU A 374 22.65 6.99 -11.82
N ILE A 375 21.68 7.69 -11.21
CA ILE A 375 21.23 8.99 -11.69
C ILE A 375 22.05 10.03 -10.94
N GLU A 376 22.92 10.73 -11.68
CA GLU A 376 23.65 11.85 -11.10
C GLU A 376 22.65 12.96 -10.73
N CYS A 377 22.77 13.46 -9.50
CA CYS A 377 21.88 14.45 -8.93
C CYS A 377 22.67 15.65 -8.41
N LEU A 378 22.04 16.81 -8.33
CA LEU A 378 22.62 18.00 -7.71
C LEU A 378 22.92 17.73 -6.23
N SER A 379 24.13 18.06 -5.79
CA SER A 379 24.54 17.93 -4.39
C SER A 379 24.03 19.08 -3.50
N LYS A 380 23.56 20.18 -4.10
CA LYS A 380 23.04 21.38 -3.43
C LYS A 380 21.95 22.03 -4.26
N THR A 381 21.11 22.83 -3.61
CA THR A 381 20.12 23.66 -4.28
C THR A 381 20.81 24.74 -5.10
N VAL A 382 20.42 24.89 -6.37
CA VAL A 382 20.79 25.99 -7.24
C VAL A 382 19.69 27.04 -7.21
N CYS A 383 20.04 28.27 -6.90
CA CYS A 383 19.12 29.40 -6.76
C CYS A 383 19.61 30.63 -7.53
N ILE A 384 18.70 31.56 -7.78
CA ILE A 384 19.03 32.93 -8.19
C ILE A 384 19.03 33.78 -6.93
N LYS A 385 20.11 34.50 -6.65
CA LYS A 385 20.15 35.53 -5.62
C LYS A 385 19.78 36.87 -6.26
N GLY A 386 18.68 37.44 -5.79
CA GLY A 386 18.22 38.78 -6.13
C GLY A 386 18.08 39.66 -4.89
N TYR A 387 17.48 40.83 -5.05
CA TYR A 387 17.20 41.76 -3.96
C TYR A 387 15.72 42.16 -3.99
N ASP A 388 15.10 42.25 -2.82
CA ASP A 388 13.73 42.73 -2.70
C ASP A 388 13.63 44.27 -2.78
N ALA A 389 12.43 44.82 -2.58
CA ALA A 389 12.19 46.26 -2.61
C ALA A 389 12.95 47.04 -1.52
N ASN A 390 13.31 46.39 -0.41
CA ASN A 390 14.08 46.98 0.68
C ASN A 390 15.59 46.85 0.47
N LYS A 391 16.01 46.20 -0.62
CA LYS A 391 17.40 45.81 -0.94
C LYS A 391 17.95 44.71 -0.05
N ASP A 392 17.08 43.92 0.57
CA ASP A 392 17.48 42.73 1.30
C ASP A 392 17.69 41.58 0.30
N PRO A 393 18.75 40.77 0.45
CA PRO A 393 19.02 39.66 -0.46
C PRO A 393 17.97 38.57 -0.30
N VAL A 394 17.48 38.04 -1.41
CA VAL A 394 16.49 36.94 -1.45
C VAL A 394 16.99 35.85 -2.39
N LEU A 395 16.83 34.59 -1.98
CA LEU A 395 17.13 33.43 -2.81
C LEU A 395 15.86 32.90 -3.47
N TYR A 396 15.90 32.75 -4.78
CA TYR A 396 14.85 32.13 -5.59
C TYR A 396 15.35 30.74 -6.02
N PRO A 397 14.93 29.64 -5.35
CA PRO A 397 15.38 28.30 -5.69
C PRO A 397 14.92 27.91 -7.10
N ILE A 398 15.85 27.48 -7.94
CA ILE A 398 15.58 27.06 -9.33
C ILE A 398 15.59 25.53 -9.43
N PHE A 399 16.62 24.91 -8.85
CA PHE A 399 16.73 23.46 -8.72
C PHE A 399 17.03 23.11 -7.28
N GLN A 400 16.25 22.23 -6.69
CA GLN A 400 16.50 21.72 -5.34
C GLN A 400 17.70 20.78 -5.33
N GLU A 401 18.34 20.61 -4.18
CA GLU A 401 19.26 19.50 -3.98
C GLU A 401 18.59 18.16 -4.33
N MET A 402 19.39 17.20 -4.78
CA MET A 402 18.95 15.91 -5.32
C MET A 402 18.11 15.99 -6.60
N THR A 403 18.03 17.15 -7.26
CA THR A 403 17.46 17.23 -8.62
C THR A 403 18.34 16.41 -9.57
N PRO A 404 17.79 15.42 -10.30
CA PRO A 404 18.53 14.65 -11.30
C PRO A 404 18.95 15.55 -12.46
N PHE A 405 20.09 15.29 -13.09
CA PHE A 405 20.49 16.00 -14.30
C PHE A 405 20.69 15.05 -15.50
N PRO A 406 20.47 15.51 -16.75
CA PRO A 406 20.23 16.91 -17.16
C PRO A 406 18.84 17.43 -16.77
N ALA A 407 18.79 18.63 -16.19
CA ALA A 407 17.55 19.35 -15.86
C ALA A 407 17.55 20.76 -16.45
N ARG A 408 16.37 21.24 -16.87
CA ARG A 408 16.19 22.60 -17.40
C ARG A 408 14.94 23.22 -16.77
N ARG A 409 15.08 24.46 -16.30
CA ARG A 409 14.01 25.31 -15.77
C ARG A 409 14.04 26.64 -16.52
N GLN A 410 12.87 27.24 -16.68
CA GLN A 410 12.71 28.59 -17.22
C GLN A 410 11.80 29.35 -16.26
N GLU A 411 12.30 30.44 -15.69
CA GLU A 411 11.56 31.31 -14.77
C GLU A 411 11.33 32.67 -15.42
N VAL A 412 10.16 33.26 -15.15
CA VAL A 412 9.80 34.60 -15.63
C VAL A 412 9.79 35.54 -14.44
N MET A 413 10.73 36.49 -14.42
CA MET A 413 10.78 37.53 -13.40
C MET A 413 10.24 38.85 -13.95
N ASN A 414 9.27 39.42 -13.23
CA ASN A 414 8.67 40.70 -13.59
C ASN A 414 9.44 41.85 -12.95
N LEU A 415 9.89 42.80 -13.77
CA LEU A 415 10.53 44.02 -13.30
C LEU A 415 9.50 45.09 -12.96
N SER A 416 9.83 45.96 -12.01
CA SER A 416 9.01 47.16 -11.77
C SER A 416 9.01 48.06 -13.02
N PRO A 417 7.93 48.85 -13.26
CA PRO A 417 7.84 49.69 -14.46
C PRO A 417 9.00 50.70 -14.62
N GLN A 418 9.69 51.02 -13.53
CA GLN A 418 10.82 51.95 -13.49
C GLN A 418 12.19 51.27 -13.57
N GLN A 419 12.27 49.93 -13.49
CA GLN A 419 13.53 49.18 -13.62
C GLN A 419 13.89 48.95 -15.09
N THR A 420 15.11 49.35 -15.46
CA THR A 420 15.66 49.17 -16.81
C THR A 420 16.71 48.06 -16.90
N SER A 421 17.17 47.53 -15.77
CA SER A 421 18.16 46.47 -15.69
C SER A 421 17.94 45.61 -14.43
N MET A 422 18.41 44.37 -14.46
CA MET A 422 18.37 43.44 -13.34
C MET A 422 19.68 42.66 -13.28
N GLU A 423 20.34 42.71 -12.13
CA GLU A 423 21.50 41.87 -11.84
C GLU A 423 21.01 40.65 -11.06
N MET A 424 21.49 39.47 -11.45
CA MET A 424 21.11 38.19 -10.86
C MET A 424 22.33 37.28 -10.76
N ASP A 425 22.59 36.81 -9.55
CA ASP A 425 23.66 35.86 -9.29
C ASP A 425 23.07 34.44 -9.26
N ILE A 426 23.61 33.53 -10.06
CA ILE A 426 23.31 32.10 -9.93
C ILE A 426 24.19 31.56 -8.82
N CYS A 427 23.59 30.98 -7.79
CA CYS A 427 24.26 30.50 -6.59
C CYS A 427 23.92 29.03 -6.31
N GLU A 428 24.80 28.34 -5.57
CA GLU A 428 24.44 27.15 -4.80
C GLU A 428 24.18 27.57 -3.35
N CYS A 429 23.18 26.99 -2.69
CA CYS A 429 22.93 27.20 -1.27
C CYS A 429 22.59 25.89 -0.56
N THR A 430 22.83 25.88 0.75
CA THR A 430 22.41 24.79 1.65
C THR A 430 21.14 25.13 2.42
N ASP A 431 20.84 26.43 2.55
CA ASP A 431 19.65 26.94 3.20
C ASP A 431 19.07 28.07 2.35
N VAL A 432 17.86 27.87 1.84
CA VAL A 432 17.20 28.82 0.93
C VAL A 432 16.64 30.02 1.70
N GLU A 433 16.41 29.89 3.01
CA GLU A 433 15.94 30.99 3.87
C GLU A 433 17.09 31.88 4.36
N ASN A 434 18.34 31.43 4.22
CA ASN A 434 19.52 32.16 4.64
C ASN A 434 20.42 32.54 3.43
N PRO A 435 20.28 33.76 2.88
CA PRO A 435 21.07 34.26 1.76
C PRO A 435 22.59 34.31 1.96
N ASP A 436 23.06 34.21 3.21
CA ASP A 436 24.49 34.17 3.54
C ASP A 436 25.11 32.80 3.29
N THR A 437 24.28 31.74 3.18
CA THR A 437 24.76 30.40 2.82
C THR A 437 24.95 30.23 1.31
N ALA A 438 24.52 31.22 0.51
CA ALA A 438 24.61 31.18 -0.93
C ALA A 438 26.04 31.47 -1.42
N LYS A 439 26.60 30.52 -2.16
CA LYS A 439 27.87 30.65 -2.86
C LYS A 439 27.61 30.88 -4.34
N CYS A 440 28.04 32.03 -4.85
CA CYS A 440 27.90 32.40 -6.25
C CYS A 440 28.64 31.41 -7.17
N LEU A 441 27.93 30.88 -8.16
CA LEU A 441 28.42 30.02 -9.23
C LEU A 441 28.69 30.83 -10.51
N ALA A 442 27.79 31.76 -10.85
CA ALA A 442 27.90 32.62 -12.02
C ALA A 442 27.16 33.94 -11.81
N LYS A 443 27.61 35.00 -12.47
CA LYS A 443 26.94 36.31 -12.47
C LYS A 443 26.29 36.57 -13.81
N ALA A 444 25.06 37.06 -13.81
CA ALA A 444 24.36 37.55 -14.98
C ALA A 444 23.91 38.99 -14.72
N SER A 445 24.30 39.90 -15.61
CA SER A 445 24.09 41.35 -15.50
C SER A 445 23.43 41.91 -16.74
#